data_AF-A0A8D9BE56-F1
#
_entry.id   AF-A0A8D9BE56-F1
#
_cell.length_a   1.000
_cell.length_b   1.000
_cell.length_c   1.000
_cell.angle_alpha   90.00
_cell.angle_beta   90.00
_cell.angle_gamma   90.00
#
_symmetry.space_group_name_H-M   'P 1'
#
loop_
_entity.id
_entity.type
_entity.pdbx_description
1 polymer ?
#
loop_
_entity_poly.entity_id
_entity_poly.type
_entity_poly.pdbx_seq_one_letter_code
_entity_poly.pdbx_strand_id
1 'polypeptide(L)'
;LRNTDCNKFNFCLLSYLFKVINYFNYIVIIYYSIVICIFSILFLYLVILDSCDRLYSSWTESITWVIMQKLQSAARMPLSCSMFLCQRHIQMLRKFPLQKSAAIHTTSKCFDLNEFFDEPKNWGVSEVKVGRAWKIEELRLKSSSDLHKLWYVLLKEQNMLLTMEHDFKENHAYLPNPERLDKVQDSMENLEDVIRERNIAYFELETTQTGERPAELIENAFGLNEVYTKSEYDIPKEVNKEWQEKNPFINNKTRAVQKFLALLREKLARRRYAKLENEKKEVARIFANFKEVDVEAVQEKFPEVDVEEVRLSDKARGNWAP
;
A
#
# COMPACT_ATOMS: atom_id res chain seq x y z
N LEU A 1 -32.50 89.36 5.48
CA LEU A 1 -31.49 88.44 4.90
C LEU A 1 -31.27 87.22 5.81
N ARG A 2 -32.30 86.39 6.06
CA ARG A 2 -32.12 85.18 6.90
C ARG A 2 -33.15 84.06 6.70
N ASN A 3 -33.91 84.07 5.59
CA ASN A 3 -34.95 83.05 5.33
C ASN A 3 -34.81 82.32 3.98
N THR A 4 -33.83 82.64 3.14
CA THR A 4 -33.63 81.99 1.83
C THR A 4 -32.63 80.82 1.86
N ASP A 5 -31.78 80.72 2.90
CA ASP A 5 -30.72 79.70 2.96
C ASP A 5 -31.14 78.41 3.67
N CYS A 6 -32.14 78.45 4.57
CA CYS A 6 -32.66 77.24 5.23
C CYS A 6 -33.45 76.32 4.28
N ASN A 7 -34.10 76.88 3.25
CA ASN A 7 -34.88 76.08 2.31
C ASN A 7 -34.02 75.27 1.33
N LYS A 8 -32.82 75.77 0.95
CA LYS A 8 -31.88 75.02 0.10
C LYS A 8 -31.24 73.84 0.82
N PHE A 9 -30.96 73.97 2.12
CA PHE A 9 -30.35 72.90 2.92
C PHE A 9 -31.33 71.74 3.16
N ASN A 10 -32.60 72.06 3.47
CA ASN A 10 -33.66 71.06 3.63
C ASN A 10 -34.01 70.33 2.32
N PHE A 11 -34.02 71.03 1.17
CA PHE A 11 -34.24 70.38 -0.14
C PHE A 11 -33.11 69.41 -0.52
N CYS A 12 -31.86 69.74 -0.16
CA CYS A 12 -30.70 68.90 -0.44
C CYS A 12 -30.68 67.64 0.45
N LEU A 13 -31.02 67.77 1.73
CA LEU A 13 -31.17 66.64 2.67
C LEU A 13 -32.34 65.71 2.29
N LEU A 14 -33.49 66.26 1.90
CA LEU A 14 -34.63 65.47 1.42
C LEU A 14 -34.30 64.73 0.13
N SER A 15 -33.59 65.36 -0.81
CA SER A 15 -33.13 64.71 -2.06
C SER A 15 -32.14 63.58 -1.79
N TYR A 16 -31.23 63.77 -0.83
CA TYR A 16 -30.26 62.74 -0.44
C TYR A 16 -30.94 61.55 0.26
N LEU A 17 -31.87 61.81 1.19
CA LEU A 17 -32.65 60.77 1.86
C LEU A 17 -33.53 60.00 0.86
N PHE A 18 -34.13 60.68 -0.12
CA PHE A 18 -34.93 60.01 -1.16
C PHE A 18 -34.06 59.12 -2.07
N LYS A 19 -32.81 59.52 -2.36
CA LYS A 19 -31.86 58.67 -3.09
C LYS A 19 -31.41 57.45 -2.28
N VAL A 20 -31.16 57.62 -0.98
CA VAL A 20 -30.78 56.51 -0.09
C VAL A 20 -31.93 55.51 0.05
N ILE A 21 -33.17 55.97 0.23
CA ILE A 21 -34.35 55.08 0.31
C ILE A 21 -34.57 54.32 -1.01
N ASN A 22 -34.44 54.99 -2.16
CA ASN A 22 -34.54 54.32 -3.45
C ASN A 22 -33.42 53.29 -3.67
N TYR A 23 -32.21 53.56 -3.20
CA TYR A 23 -31.10 52.62 -3.28
C TYR A 23 -31.34 51.37 -2.41
N PHE A 24 -31.85 51.56 -1.18
CA PHE A 24 -32.26 50.44 -0.31
C PHE A 24 -33.39 49.62 -0.93
N ASN A 25 -34.42 50.26 -1.49
CA ASN A 25 -35.50 49.55 -2.17
C ASN A 25 -34.97 48.75 -3.39
N TYR A 26 -34.01 49.30 -4.13
CA TYR A 26 -33.40 48.60 -5.26
C TYR A 26 -32.61 47.35 -4.83
N ILE A 27 -31.86 47.42 -3.73
CA ILE A 27 -31.17 46.27 -3.14
C ILE A 27 -32.16 45.20 -2.68
N VAL A 28 -33.25 45.60 -2.03
CA VAL A 28 -34.30 44.67 -1.57
C VAL A 28 -34.96 43.97 -2.77
N ILE A 29 -35.26 44.69 -3.85
CA ILE A 29 -35.82 44.11 -5.08
C ILE A 29 -34.85 43.10 -5.72
N ILE A 30 -33.55 43.43 -5.78
CA ILE A 30 -32.54 42.50 -6.30
C ILE A 30 -32.47 41.24 -5.44
N TYR A 31 -32.46 41.40 -4.11
CA TYR A 31 -32.43 40.27 -3.18
C TYR A 31 -33.63 39.34 -3.37
N TYR A 32 -34.86 39.88 -3.43
CA TYR A 32 -36.06 39.08 -3.68
C TYR A 32 -36.04 38.42 -5.07
N SER A 33 -35.52 39.09 -6.10
CA SER A 33 -35.41 38.52 -7.45
C SER A 33 -34.43 37.33 -7.49
N ILE A 34 -33.31 37.41 -6.76
CA ILE A 34 -32.35 36.31 -6.63
C ILE A 34 -32.98 35.13 -5.88
N VAL A 35 -33.67 35.39 -4.77
CA VAL A 35 -34.35 34.33 -3.98
C VAL A 35 -35.41 33.63 -4.82
N ILE A 36 -36.21 34.36 -5.59
CA ILE A 36 -37.23 33.78 -6.50
C ILE A 36 -36.56 32.94 -7.61
N CYS A 37 -35.44 33.39 -8.17
CA CYS A 37 -34.68 32.59 -9.15
C CYS A 37 -34.16 31.28 -8.54
N ILE A 38 -33.60 31.33 -7.33
CA ILE A 38 -33.10 30.14 -6.62
C ILE A 38 -34.24 29.15 -6.35
N PHE A 39 -35.38 29.63 -5.84
CA PHE A 39 -36.56 28.78 -5.62
C PHE A 39 -37.09 28.18 -6.92
N SER A 40 -37.09 28.94 -8.02
CA SER A 40 -37.53 28.44 -9.33
C SER A 40 -36.59 27.35 -9.87
N ILE A 41 -35.27 27.50 -9.69
CA ILE A 41 -34.27 26.50 -10.07
C ILE A 41 -34.40 25.24 -9.21
N LEU A 42 -34.58 25.39 -7.89
CA LEU A 42 -34.80 24.26 -6.98
C LEU A 42 -36.11 23.51 -7.31
N PHE A 43 -37.17 24.25 -7.65
CA PHE A 43 -38.44 23.64 -8.07
C PHE A 43 -38.28 22.86 -9.39
N LEU A 44 -37.57 23.42 -10.38
CA LEU A 44 -37.22 22.71 -11.62
C LEU A 44 -36.39 21.45 -11.35
N TYR A 45 -35.43 21.52 -10.43
CA TYR A 45 -34.61 20.37 -10.04
C TYR A 45 -35.45 19.27 -9.38
N LEU A 46 -36.39 19.63 -8.49
CA LEU A 46 -37.32 18.67 -7.87
C LEU A 46 -38.29 18.06 -8.88
N VAL A 47 -38.79 18.82 -9.87
CA VAL A 47 -39.63 18.30 -10.95
C VAL A 47 -38.84 17.33 -11.85
N ILE A 48 -37.56 17.61 -12.12
CA ILE A 48 -36.68 16.71 -12.87
C ILE A 48 -36.43 15.42 -12.09
N LEU A 49 -36.21 15.50 -10.77
CA LEU A 49 -36.04 14.32 -9.92
C LEU A 49 -37.32 13.46 -9.86
N ASP A 50 -38.51 14.07 -9.71
CA ASP A 50 -39.79 13.35 -9.72
C ASP A 50 -40.11 12.72 -11.09
N SER A 51 -39.63 13.34 -12.18
CA SER A 51 -39.71 12.78 -13.53
C SER A 51 -38.76 11.58 -13.72
N CYS A 52 -37.61 11.58 -13.01
CA CYS A 52 -36.62 10.51 -13.06
C CYS A 52 -37.07 9.27 -12.25
N ASP A 53 -37.68 9.46 -11.08
CA ASP A 53 -38.24 8.37 -10.26
C ASP A 53 -39.39 7.63 -10.96
N ARG A 54 -40.22 8.35 -11.73
CA ARG A 54 -41.28 7.73 -12.56
C ARG A 54 -40.76 6.92 -13.75
N LEU A 55 -39.58 7.26 -14.28
CA LEU A 55 -38.93 6.48 -15.33
C LEU A 55 -38.16 5.28 -14.75
N TYR A 56 -37.63 5.38 -13.53
CA TYR A 56 -36.93 4.30 -12.85
C TYR A 56 -37.86 3.17 -12.37
N SER A 57 -39.09 3.47 -11.96
CA SER A 57 -40.07 2.44 -11.56
C SER A 57 -40.61 1.62 -12.74
N SER A 58 -40.73 2.20 -13.93
CA SER A 58 -41.20 1.50 -15.15
C SER A 58 -40.14 0.54 -15.72
N TRP A 59 -38.85 0.87 -15.59
CA TRP A 59 -37.75 0.02 -16.08
C TRP A 59 -37.41 -1.15 -15.13
N THR A 60 -37.62 -0.99 -13.82
CA THR A 60 -37.27 -2.03 -12.83
C THR A 60 -38.26 -3.21 -12.81
N GLU A 61 -39.54 -3.00 -13.14
CA GLU A 61 -40.49 -4.12 -13.30
C GLU A 61 -40.26 -4.95 -14.56
N SER A 62 -39.76 -4.34 -15.65
CA SER A 62 -39.46 -5.06 -16.89
C SER A 62 -38.19 -5.92 -16.81
N ILE A 63 -37.14 -5.41 -16.14
CA ILE A 63 -35.87 -6.13 -16.01
C ILE A 63 -35.99 -7.29 -15.00
N THR A 64 -36.72 -7.10 -13.90
CA THR A 64 -36.93 -8.17 -12.90
C THR A 64 -37.75 -9.34 -13.44
N TRP A 65 -38.74 -9.10 -14.30
CA TRP A 65 -39.50 -10.16 -14.97
C TRP A 65 -38.65 -11.01 -15.93
N VAL A 66 -37.79 -10.37 -16.75
CA VAL A 66 -36.90 -11.07 -17.69
C VAL A 66 -35.83 -11.89 -16.94
N ILE A 67 -35.32 -11.38 -15.82
CA ILE A 67 -34.35 -12.10 -14.98
C ILE A 67 -35.01 -13.29 -14.28
N MET A 68 -36.22 -13.16 -13.74
CA MET A 68 -36.94 -14.30 -13.14
C MET A 68 -37.30 -15.39 -14.16
N GLN A 69 -37.64 -15.03 -15.40
CA GLN A 69 -37.98 -16.00 -16.45
C GLN A 69 -36.76 -16.80 -16.94
N LYS A 70 -35.56 -16.19 -16.93
CA LYS A 70 -34.30 -16.91 -17.21
C LYS A 70 -33.85 -17.80 -16.05
N LEU A 71 -34.11 -17.41 -14.80
CA LEU A 71 -33.80 -18.21 -13.61
C LEU A 71 -34.68 -19.47 -13.49
N GLN A 72 -35.95 -19.42 -13.92
CA GLN A 72 -36.82 -20.60 -13.96
C GLN A 72 -36.46 -21.59 -15.07
N SER A 73 -35.84 -21.13 -16.16
CA SER A 73 -35.36 -21.97 -17.25
C SER A 73 -34.08 -22.74 -16.90
N ALA A 74 -33.22 -22.18 -16.03
CA ALA A 74 -31.98 -22.81 -15.57
C ALA A 74 -32.21 -23.91 -14.52
N ALA A 75 -33.36 -23.90 -13.83
CA ALA A 75 -33.69 -24.86 -12.77
C ALA A 75 -34.32 -26.18 -13.27
N ARG A 76 -34.43 -26.40 -14.58
CA ARG A 76 -34.94 -27.65 -15.18
C ARG A 76 -33.93 -28.25 -16.16
N MET A 77 -32.79 -28.69 -15.62
CA MET A 77 -31.86 -29.58 -16.32
C MET A 77 -31.61 -30.82 -15.44
N PRO A 78 -31.97 -32.03 -15.88
CA PRO A 78 -31.71 -33.25 -15.12
C PRO A 78 -30.21 -33.57 -15.14
N LEU A 79 -29.60 -33.63 -13.95
CA LEU A 79 -28.24 -34.12 -13.73
C LEU A 79 -28.20 -35.64 -14.00
N SER A 80 -27.87 -36.01 -15.23
CA SER A 80 -27.48 -37.38 -15.54
C SER A 80 -26.34 -37.38 -16.58
N CYS A 81 -25.11 -37.19 -16.12
CA CYS A 81 -23.95 -37.85 -16.75
C CYS A 81 -22.70 -37.74 -15.87
N SER A 82 -22.06 -38.89 -15.61
CA SER A 82 -20.65 -39.05 -15.18
C SER A 82 -20.26 -38.92 -13.69
N MET A 83 -21.08 -39.37 -12.74
CA MET A 83 -20.57 -39.73 -11.40
C MET A 83 -19.93 -41.13 -11.36
N PHE A 84 -18.89 -41.40 -12.16
CA PHE A 84 -18.10 -42.64 -11.98
C PHE A 84 -16.58 -42.48 -12.10
N LEU A 85 -16.06 -41.25 -12.26
CA LEU A 85 -14.61 -41.02 -12.32
C LEU A 85 -14.03 -40.12 -11.23
N CYS A 86 -14.80 -39.76 -10.19
CA CYS A 86 -14.28 -38.91 -9.10
C CYS A 86 -14.36 -39.53 -7.69
N GLN A 87 -14.65 -40.83 -7.54
CA GLN A 87 -14.65 -41.47 -6.22
C GLN A 87 -13.24 -41.87 -5.74
N ARG A 88 -12.30 -42.19 -6.63
CA ARG A 88 -10.90 -42.50 -6.23
C ARG A 88 -10.07 -41.27 -5.87
N HIS A 89 -10.34 -40.12 -6.49
CA HIS A 89 -9.60 -38.88 -6.19
C HIS A 89 -9.99 -38.28 -4.83
N ILE A 90 -11.29 -38.35 -4.48
CA ILE A 90 -11.78 -37.87 -3.17
C ILE A 90 -11.30 -38.77 -2.01
N GLN A 91 -11.05 -40.06 -2.26
CA GLN A 91 -10.54 -40.98 -1.23
C GLN A 91 -9.05 -40.77 -0.90
N MET A 92 -8.25 -40.19 -1.80
CA MET A 92 -6.84 -39.87 -1.51
C MET A 92 -6.66 -38.61 -0.66
N LEU A 93 -7.60 -37.65 -0.73
CA LEU A 93 -7.55 -36.42 0.09
C LEU A 93 -7.98 -36.62 1.55
N ARG A 94 -8.48 -37.79 1.93
CA ARG A 94 -8.91 -38.10 3.32
C ARG A 94 -7.80 -38.65 4.23
N LYS A 95 -6.57 -38.81 3.73
CA LYS A 95 -5.44 -39.37 4.49
C LYS A 95 -4.45 -38.36 5.05
N PHE A 96 -4.73 -37.06 4.93
CA PHE A 96 -3.99 -36.07 5.71
C PHE A 96 -4.64 -35.94 7.07
N PRO A 97 -3.91 -36.11 8.19
CA PRO A 97 -4.44 -35.73 9.49
C PRO A 97 -4.81 -34.25 9.38
N LEU A 98 -6.11 -33.93 9.42
CA LEU A 98 -6.58 -32.57 9.57
C LEU A 98 -6.06 -32.10 10.93
N GLN A 99 -4.89 -31.45 10.88
CA GLN A 99 -4.32 -30.75 12.02
C GLN A 99 -5.42 -29.79 12.46
N LYS A 100 -5.96 -30.00 13.67
CA LYS A 100 -7.06 -29.19 14.20
C LYS A 100 -6.58 -27.75 14.22
N SER A 101 -6.93 -26.98 13.20
CA SER A 101 -6.59 -25.57 13.16
C SER A 101 -7.47 -24.91 14.20
N ALA A 102 -6.91 -24.51 15.34
CA ALA A 102 -7.62 -23.65 16.26
C ALA A 102 -8.13 -22.42 15.48
N ALA A 103 -9.43 -22.16 15.58
CA ALA A 103 -10.04 -20.99 14.97
C ALA A 103 -9.51 -19.75 15.67
N ILE A 104 -9.18 -18.73 14.88
CA ILE A 104 -8.74 -17.45 15.44
C ILE A 104 -10.02 -16.67 15.75
N HIS A 105 -10.25 -16.42 17.04
CA HIS A 105 -11.38 -15.65 17.51
C HIS A 105 -11.00 -14.17 17.59
N THR A 106 -11.94 -13.30 17.21
CA THR A 106 -11.80 -11.87 17.48
C THR A 106 -11.89 -11.64 18.99
N THR A 107 -11.08 -10.73 19.51
CA THR A 107 -11.21 -10.25 20.89
C THR A 107 -12.62 -9.72 21.15
N SER A 108 -13.12 -9.86 22.38
CA SER A 108 -14.38 -9.26 22.81
C SER A 108 -14.36 -7.75 22.60
N LYS A 109 -15.46 -7.18 22.11
CA LYS A 109 -15.58 -5.72 21.93
C LYS A 109 -15.54 -5.03 23.29
N CYS A 110 -14.44 -4.34 23.60
CA CYS A 110 -14.38 -3.38 24.69
C CYS A 110 -14.48 -1.97 24.09
N PHE A 111 -15.32 -1.10 24.64
CA PHE A 111 -15.43 0.30 24.20
C PHE A 111 -14.50 1.22 25.00
N ASP A 112 -13.44 0.66 25.58
CA ASP A 112 -12.56 1.35 26.51
C ASP A 112 -11.15 1.49 25.93
N LEU A 113 -10.41 2.50 26.40
CA LEU A 113 -9.03 2.77 26.00
C LEU A 113 -8.03 1.79 26.61
N ASN A 114 -8.49 0.89 27.49
CA ASN A 114 -7.65 -0.10 28.15
C ASN A 114 -6.96 -1.07 27.18
N GLU A 115 -7.44 -1.22 25.94
CA GLU A 115 -6.77 -2.06 24.93
C GLU A 115 -5.44 -1.47 24.44
N PHE A 116 -5.16 -0.19 24.70
CA PHE A 116 -3.86 0.44 24.40
C PHE A 116 -2.80 0.21 25.48
N PHE A 117 -3.18 -0.38 26.61
CA PHE A 117 -2.27 -0.66 27.72
C PHE A 117 -2.19 -2.16 27.97
N ASP A 118 -1.03 -2.63 28.43
CA ASP A 118 -0.89 -4.02 28.84
C ASP A 118 -1.78 -4.32 30.06
N GLU A 119 -2.05 -5.60 30.30
CA GLU A 119 -2.84 -6.02 31.44
C GLU A 119 -2.27 -5.43 32.74
N PRO A 120 -3.11 -4.93 33.67
CA PRO A 120 -2.63 -4.31 34.91
C PRO A 120 -1.71 -5.19 35.76
N LYS A 121 -1.75 -6.51 35.54
CA LYS A 121 -0.88 -7.49 36.20
C LYS A 121 0.58 -7.44 35.72
N ASN A 122 0.80 -6.96 34.50
CA ASN A 122 2.11 -6.90 33.85
C ASN A 122 2.84 -5.57 34.14
N TRP A 123 2.18 -4.62 34.81
CA TRP A 123 2.78 -3.33 35.15
C TRP A 123 3.89 -3.49 36.20
N GLY A 124 5.07 -2.93 35.92
CA GLY A 124 6.22 -2.98 36.81
C GLY A 124 6.96 -4.32 36.86
N VAL A 125 6.56 -5.30 36.03
CA VAL A 125 7.26 -6.58 35.91
C VAL A 125 8.47 -6.40 34.97
N SER A 126 9.63 -6.94 35.37
CA SER A 126 10.88 -6.81 34.60
C SER A 126 10.90 -7.65 33.32
N GLU A 127 10.22 -8.80 33.31
CA GLU A 127 10.13 -9.69 32.16
C GLU A 127 8.71 -10.24 32.00
N VAL A 128 8.08 -9.95 30.86
CA VAL A 128 6.81 -10.54 30.46
C VAL A 128 7.10 -11.73 29.53
N LYS A 129 6.61 -12.92 29.89
CA LYS A 129 6.77 -14.13 29.08
C LYS A 129 5.90 -14.03 27.82
N VAL A 130 6.54 -14.02 26.67
CA VAL A 130 5.87 -13.93 25.36
C VAL A 130 6.12 -15.19 24.53
N GLY A 131 5.19 -15.49 23.64
CA GLY A 131 5.33 -16.59 22.68
C GLY A 131 6.31 -16.29 21.54
N ARG A 132 6.46 -17.25 20.64
CA ARG A 132 7.18 -17.07 19.37
C ARG A 132 6.34 -16.30 18.35
N ALA A 133 6.99 -15.69 17.36
CA ALA A 133 6.34 -15.14 16.17
C ALA A 133 5.62 -16.21 15.34
N TRP A 134 4.61 -15.79 14.58
CA TRP A 134 3.90 -16.63 13.62
C TRP A 134 4.81 -16.96 12.43
N LYS A 135 4.89 -18.24 12.07
CA LYS A 135 5.68 -18.70 10.92
C LYS A 135 4.81 -18.70 9.66
N ILE A 136 5.41 -18.39 8.51
CA ILE A 136 4.76 -18.39 7.18
C ILE A 136 4.01 -19.72 6.92
N GLU A 137 4.64 -20.86 7.22
CA GLU A 137 4.06 -22.19 7.01
C GLU A 137 2.74 -22.41 7.76
N GLU A 138 2.62 -21.85 8.97
CA GLU A 138 1.43 -22.00 9.81
C GLU A 138 0.30 -21.09 9.33
N LEU A 139 0.65 -19.90 8.83
CA LEU A 139 -0.29 -18.94 8.26
C LEU A 139 -0.87 -19.45 6.94
N ARG A 140 -0.08 -20.18 6.13
CA ARG A 140 -0.56 -20.84 4.90
C ARG A 140 -1.70 -21.84 5.16
N LEU A 141 -1.72 -22.49 6.32
CA LEU A 141 -2.77 -23.44 6.70
C LEU A 141 -4.08 -22.77 7.14
N LYS A 142 -4.09 -21.45 7.40
CA LYS A 142 -5.26 -20.73 7.90
C LYS A 142 -6.14 -20.18 6.77
N SER A 143 -7.44 -20.07 7.05
CA SER A 143 -8.41 -19.44 6.15
C SER A 143 -8.16 -17.93 6.02
N SER A 144 -8.51 -17.32 4.89
CA SER A 144 -8.37 -15.86 4.70
C SER A 144 -9.19 -15.04 5.71
N SER A 145 -10.33 -15.57 6.16
CA SER A 145 -11.13 -14.94 7.22
C SER A 145 -10.39 -14.92 8.55
N ASP A 146 -9.69 -16.00 8.92
CA ASP A 146 -8.94 -16.06 10.16
C ASP A 146 -7.65 -15.22 10.11
N LEU A 147 -6.99 -15.15 8.95
CA LEU A 147 -5.86 -14.23 8.75
C LEU A 147 -6.29 -12.77 8.92
N HIS A 148 -7.45 -12.39 8.38
CA HIS A 148 -7.99 -11.05 8.56
C HIS A 148 -8.27 -10.74 10.04
N LYS A 149 -8.83 -11.68 10.80
CA LYS A 149 -9.00 -11.50 12.27
C LYS A 149 -7.66 -11.40 12.98
N LEU A 150 -6.70 -12.25 12.61
CA LEU A 150 -5.36 -12.27 13.20
C LEU A 150 -4.64 -10.93 13.00
N TRP A 151 -4.76 -10.34 11.81
CA TRP A 151 -4.20 -9.02 11.53
C TRP A 151 -4.64 -7.98 12.56
N TYR A 152 -5.93 -7.92 12.88
CA TYR A 152 -6.42 -6.98 13.90
C TYR A 152 -5.97 -7.32 15.33
N VAL A 153 -5.80 -8.61 15.65
CA VAL A 153 -5.25 -9.00 16.96
C VAL A 153 -3.81 -8.51 17.08
N LEU A 154 -2.98 -8.72 16.05
CA LEU A 154 -1.59 -8.25 16.01
C LEU A 154 -1.49 -6.73 15.97
N LEU A 155 -2.36 -6.06 15.23
CA LEU A 155 -2.38 -4.60 15.13
C LEU A 155 -2.67 -3.94 16.49
N LYS A 156 -3.61 -4.50 17.26
CA LYS A 156 -3.90 -4.00 18.60
C LYS A 156 -2.73 -4.18 19.56
N GLU A 157 -2.12 -5.35 19.51
CA GLU A 157 -0.90 -5.64 20.26
C GLU A 157 0.24 -4.67 19.89
N GLN A 158 0.47 -4.42 18.59
CA GLN A 158 1.48 -3.46 18.13
C GLN A 158 1.19 -2.05 18.66
N ASN A 159 -0.06 -1.58 18.54
CA ASN A 159 -0.43 -0.25 19.03
C ASN A 159 -0.22 -0.11 20.55
N MET A 160 -0.56 -1.15 21.31
CA MET A 160 -0.31 -1.20 22.75
C MET A 160 1.20 -1.10 23.06
N LEU A 161 2.03 -1.86 22.34
CA LEU A 161 3.49 -1.84 22.55
C LEU A 161 4.13 -0.51 22.15
N LEU A 162 3.69 0.11 21.05
CA LEU A 162 4.16 1.45 20.65
C LEU A 162 3.77 2.53 21.67
N THR A 163 2.58 2.41 22.26
CA THR A 163 2.15 3.32 23.36
C THR A 163 3.06 3.16 24.57
N MET A 164 3.39 1.92 24.95
CA MET A 164 4.33 1.64 26.04
C MET A 164 5.74 2.14 25.71
N GLU A 165 6.26 1.86 24.52
CA GLU A 165 7.59 2.31 24.10
C GLU A 165 7.72 3.83 24.21
N HIS A 166 6.71 4.57 23.77
CA HIS A 166 6.67 6.02 23.90
C HIS A 166 6.69 6.47 25.37
N ASP A 167 5.85 5.89 26.22
CA ASP A 167 5.80 6.23 27.66
C ASP A 167 7.13 5.93 28.37
N PHE A 168 7.74 4.77 28.12
CA PHE A 168 9.04 4.42 28.67
C PHE A 168 10.15 5.35 28.19
N LYS A 169 10.12 5.77 26.92
CA LYS A 169 11.07 6.71 26.36
C LYS A 169 10.96 8.10 26.99
N GLU A 170 9.73 8.60 27.19
CA GLU A 170 9.44 9.85 27.92
C GLU A 170 9.92 9.77 29.38
N ASN A 171 9.69 8.62 30.03
CA ASN A 171 10.11 8.37 31.41
C ASN A 171 11.59 7.99 31.55
N HIS A 172 12.36 8.02 30.45
CA HIS A 172 13.78 7.61 30.40
C HIS A 172 14.07 6.22 31.00
N ALA A 173 13.13 5.29 30.80
CA ALA A 173 13.20 3.91 31.26
C ALA A 173 13.37 2.94 30.07
N TYR A 174 13.95 1.77 30.35
CA TYR A 174 14.06 0.71 29.35
C TYR A 174 12.79 -0.13 29.29
N LEU A 175 12.39 -0.54 28.08
CA LEU A 175 11.26 -1.42 27.90
C LEU A 175 11.56 -2.81 28.50
N PRO A 176 10.64 -3.41 29.28
CA PRO A 176 10.86 -4.74 29.87
C PRO A 176 11.11 -5.85 28.86
N ASN A 177 10.54 -5.75 27.65
CA ASN A 177 10.70 -6.78 26.60
C ASN A 177 10.61 -6.17 25.19
N PRO A 178 11.69 -5.57 24.64
CA PRO A 178 11.72 -4.99 23.30
C PRO A 178 11.49 -6.04 22.20
N GLU A 179 11.94 -7.28 22.40
CA GLU A 179 11.76 -8.35 21.41
C GLU A 179 10.30 -8.69 21.12
N ARG A 180 9.38 -8.33 22.03
CA ARG A 180 7.93 -8.54 21.82
C ARG A 180 7.44 -7.76 20.60
N LEU A 181 7.94 -6.54 20.41
CA LEU A 181 7.58 -5.69 19.26
C LEU A 181 8.10 -6.30 17.95
N ASP A 182 9.37 -6.71 17.93
CA ASP A 182 9.99 -7.37 16.76
C ASP A 182 9.22 -8.63 16.36
N LYS A 183 8.85 -9.49 17.32
CA LYS A 183 8.07 -10.71 17.07
C LYS A 183 6.69 -10.43 16.48
N VAL A 184 6.04 -9.33 16.88
CA VAL A 184 4.74 -8.91 16.33
C VAL A 184 4.93 -8.38 14.92
N GLN A 185 5.96 -7.56 14.68
CA GLN A 185 6.28 -7.05 13.36
C GLN A 185 6.60 -8.18 12.37
N ASP A 186 7.48 -9.12 12.74
CA ASP A 186 7.78 -10.31 11.94
C ASP A 186 6.50 -11.10 11.61
N SER A 187 5.59 -11.23 12.57
CA SER A 187 4.32 -11.94 12.39
C SER A 187 3.40 -11.22 11.39
N MET A 188 3.40 -9.89 11.39
CA MET A 188 2.60 -9.09 10.45
C MET A 188 3.20 -9.12 9.04
N GLU A 189 4.52 -9.00 8.91
CA GLU A 189 5.23 -9.12 7.63
C GLU A 189 5.00 -10.50 7.00
N ASN A 190 5.15 -11.57 7.79
CA ASN A 190 4.85 -12.93 7.35
C ASN A 190 3.38 -13.11 6.92
N LEU A 191 2.44 -12.44 7.60
CA LEU A 191 1.02 -12.49 7.26
C LEU A 191 0.75 -11.76 5.93
N GLU A 192 1.34 -10.58 5.74
CA GLU A 192 1.23 -9.82 4.50
C GLU A 192 1.81 -10.61 3.32
N ASP A 193 2.98 -11.25 3.50
CA ASP A 193 3.61 -12.08 2.48
C ASP A 193 2.73 -13.25 2.06
N VAL A 194 2.08 -13.94 3.00
CA VAL A 194 1.16 -15.05 2.68
C VAL A 194 -0.07 -14.56 1.94
N ILE A 195 -0.59 -13.38 2.28
CA ILE A 195 -1.72 -12.78 1.55
C ILE A 195 -1.28 -12.36 0.15
N ARG A 196 -0.10 -11.74 0.02
CA ARG A 196 0.48 -11.33 -1.27
C ARG A 196 0.70 -12.55 -2.16
N GLU A 197 1.34 -13.61 -1.66
CA GLU A 197 1.54 -14.90 -2.35
C GLU A 197 0.20 -15.46 -2.90
N ARG A 198 -0.85 -15.49 -2.06
CA ARG A 198 -2.18 -15.97 -2.46
C ARG A 198 -2.82 -15.11 -3.55
N ASN A 199 -2.71 -13.78 -3.42
CA ASN A 199 -3.27 -12.85 -4.39
C ASN A 199 -2.55 -12.97 -5.74
N ILE A 200 -1.22 -13.02 -5.72
CA ILE A 200 -0.39 -13.24 -6.91
C ILE A 200 -0.82 -14.51 -7.63
N ALA A 201 -0.87 -15.64 -6.92
CA ALA A 201 -1.27 -16.91 -7.50
C ALA A 201 -2.69 -16.87 -8.11
N TYR A 202 -3.63 -16.18 -7.46
CA TYR A 202 -4.99 -16.01 -7.97
C TYR A 202 -5.00 -15.18 -9.27
N PHE A 203 -4.36 -14.02 -9.29
CA PHE A 203 -4.37 -13.13 -10.45
C PHE A 203 -3.55 -13.69 -11.63
N GLU A 204 -2.49 -14.45 -11.36
CA GLU A 204 -1.72 -15.13 -12.40
C GLU A 204 -2.57 -16.19 -13.12
N LEU A 205 -3.47 -16.86 -12.41
CA LEU A 205 -4.38 -17.85 -12.99
C LEU A 205 -5.55 -17.20 -13.74
N GLU A 206 -6.15 -16.15 -13.19
CA GLU A 206 -7.35 -15.51 -13.77
C GLU A 206 -7.03 -14.53 -14.90
N THR A 207 -6.01 -13.69 -14.71
CA THR A 207 -5.70 -12.53 -15.59
C THR A 207 -4.31 -12.62 -16.22
N THR A 208 -3.48 -13.62 -15.86
CA THR A 208 -2.05 -13.73 -16.24
C THR A 208 -1.16 -12.59 -15.73
N GLN A 209 -1.66 -11.80 -14.78
CA GLN A 209 -0.94 -10.68 -14.18
C GLN A 209 -0.79 -10.90 -12.68
N THR A 210 0.19 -10.28 -12.05
CA THR A 210 0.50 -10.46 -10.62
C THR A 210 -0.54 -9.81 -9.69
N GLY A 211 -1.35 -8.87 -10.18
CA GLY A 211 -2.34 -8.13 -9.37
C GLY A 211 -1.75 -7.05 -8.46
N GLU A 212 -0.42 -6.96 -8.39
CA GLU A 212 0.28 -5.83 -7.80
C GLU A 212 0.18 -4.57 -8.67
N ARG A 213 0.52 -3.43 -8.05
CA ARG A 213 0.56 -2.14 -8.73
C ARG A 213 1.45 -2.23 -9.98
N PRO A 214 0.93 -1.94 -11.19
CA PRO A 214 1.69 -2.13 -12.41
C PRO A 214 2.89 -1.17 -12.45
N ALA A 215 4.06 -1.73 -12.75
CA ALA A 215 5.31 -1.01 -12.88
C ALA A 215 5.96 -1.26 -14.25
N GLU A 216 6.58 -0.23 -14.81
CA GLU A 216 7.28 -0.30 -16.10
C GLU A 216 8.72 0.16 -15.94
N LEU A 217 9.64 -0.46 -16.68
CA LEU A 217 11.02 0.01 -16.77
C LEU A 217 11.08 1.17 -17.76
N ILE A 218 11.39 2.37 -17.26
CA ILE A 218 11.49 3.58 -18.05
C ILE A 218 12.92 4.12 -17.96
N GLU A 219 13.43 4.69 -19.04
CA GLU A 219 14.70 5.39 -19.03
C GLU A 219 14.52 6.82 -18.49
N ASN A 220 15.27 7.18 -17.45
CA ASN A 220 15.22 8.51 -16.89
C ASN A 220 15.97 9.55 -17.76
N ALA A 221 15.98 10.80 -17.29
CA ALA A 221 16.68 11.92 -17.94
C ALA A 221 18.16 11.65 -18.25
N PHE A 222 18.82 10.86 -17.40
CA PHE A 222 20.22 10.48 -17.51
C PHE A 222 20.44 9.20 -18.33
N GLY A 223 19.38 8.62 -18.91
CA GLY A 223 19.43 7.36 -19.64
C GLY A 223 19.69 6.14 -18.76
N LEU A 224 19.35 6.21 -17.47
CA LEU A 224 19.38 5.08 -16.53
C LEU A 224 17.99 4.48 -16.43
N ASN A 225 17.91 3.15 -16.33
CA ASN A 225 16.64 2.46 -16.14
C ASN A 225 16.12 2.70 -14.72
N GLU A 226 14.87 3.09 -14.62
CA GLU A 226 14.12 3.33 -13.39
C GLU A 226 12.80 2.58 -13.45
N VAL A 227 12.36 2.04 -12.33
CA VAL A 227 11.06 1.36 -12.22
C VAL A 227 10.01 2.43 -11.96
N TYR A 228 9.20 2.73 -12.97
CA TYR A 228 8.07 3.65 -12.86
C TYR A 228 6.82 2.91 -12.40
N THR A 229 6.36 3.18 -11.18
CA THR A 229 5.10 2.66 -10.65
C THR A 229 3.92 3.53 -11.12
N LYS A 230 3.00 2.96 -11.90
CA LYS A 230 1.86 3.71 -12.44
C LYS A 230 0.87 4.10 -11.33
N SER A 231 0.28 5.28 -11.43
CA SER A 231 -0.82 5.72 -10.55
C SER A 231 -2.14 5.72 -11.31
N GLU A 232 -3.24 5.61 -10.59
CA GLU A 232 -4.58 5.80 -11.13
C GLU A 232 -4.86 7.29 -11.35
N TYR A 233 -5.51 7.62 -12.47
CA TYR A 233 -5.91 8.98 -12.85
C TYR A 233 -7.30 8.94 -13.48
N ASP A 234 -8.12 9.97 -13.24
CA ASP A 234 -9.47 10.09 -13.79
C ASP A 234 -9.48 10.35 -15.30
N ILE A 235 -8.43 11.01 -15.80
CA ILE A 235 -8.28 11.42 -17.20
C ILE A 235 -7.08 10.72 -17.86
N PRO A 236 -7.14 10.41 -19.16
CA PRO A 236 -6.03 9.84 -19.90
C PRO A 236 -4.75 10.69 -19.84
N LYS A 237 -3.58 10.04 -19.89
CA LYS A 237 -2.26 10.68 -19.78
C LYS A 237 -2.01 11.75 -20.85
N GLU A 238 -2.64 11.60 -22.02
CA GLU A 238 -2.51 12.50 -23.16
C GLU A 238 -3.20 13.85 -22.91
N VAL A 239 -4.21 13.88 -22.04
CA VAL A 239 -4.99 15.09 -21.70
C VAL A 239 -4.57 15.66 -20.34
N ASN A 240 -3.97 14.83 -19.48
CA ASN A 240 -3.59 15.21 -18.12
C ASN A 240 -2.36 16.13 -18.08
N LYS A 241 -2.60 17.44 -17.94
CA LYS A 241 -1.55 18.47 -17.85
C LYS A 241 -0.64 18.29 -16.63
N GLU A 242 -1.21 18.00 -15.45
CA GLU A 242 -0.40 17.81 -14.24
C GLU A 242 0.57 16.63 -14.37
N TRP A 243 0.11 15.55 -15.01
CA TRP A 243 0.97 14.40 -15.28
C TRP A 243 2.08 14.75 -16.28
N GLN A 244 1.76 15.49 -17.35
CA GLN A 244 2.74 15.90 -18.37
C GLN A 244 3.79 16.87 -17.82
N GLU A 245 3.39 17.78 -16.92
CA GLU A 245 4.32 18.70 -16.24
C GLU A 245 5.27 17.95 -15.32
N LYS A 246 4.79 16.92 -14.61
CA LYS A 246 5.61 16.06 -13.75
C LYS A 246 6.48 15.08 -14.54
N ASN A 247 6.06 14.68 -15.72
CA ASN A 247 6.74 13.70 -16.58
C ASN A 247 7.04 14.33 -17.95
N PRO A 248 7.88 15.38 -18.01
CA PRO A 248 8.20 16.01 -19.27
C PRO A 248 8.97 15.02 -20.15
N PHE A 249 8.77 15.12 -21.46
CA PHE A 249 9.59 14.36 -22.40
C PHE A 249 11.04 14.84 -22.34
N ILE A 250 11.96 13.94 -21.97
CA ILE A 250 13.39 14.24 -21.89
C ILE A 250 14.16 13.44 -22.94
N ASN A 251 14.91 14.13 -23.80
CA ASN A 251 15.79 13.48 -24.75
C ASN A 251 17.09 12.99 -24.09
N ASN A 252 17.06 11.75 -23.62
CA ASN A 252 18.19 11.07 -23.00
C ASN A 252 19.29 10.63 -23.99
N LYS A 253 19.11 10.82 -25.31
CA LYS A 253 20.09 10.41 -26.35
C LYS A 253 21.12 11.48 -26.68
N THR A 254 21.21 12.53 -25.85
CA THR A 254 22.18 13.60 -26.04
C THR A 254 23.62 13.09 -25.85
N ARG A 255 24.57 13.63 -26.62
CA ARG A 255 26.01 13.26 -26.52
C ARG A 255 26.57 13.39 -25.11
N ALA A 256 26.11 14.38 -24.35
CA ALA A 256 26.48 14.58 -22.95
C ALA A 256 26.06 13.39 -22.06
N VAL A 257 24.83 12.90 -22.24
CA VAL A 257 24.28 11.75 -21.52
C VAL A 257 25.02 10.48 -21.90
N GLN A 258 25.27 10.25 -23.19
CA GLN A 258 26.07 9.10 -23.65
C GLN A 258 27.49 9.10 -23.06
N LYS A 259 28.15 10.26 -23.02
CA LYS A 259 29.46 10.41 -22.37
C LYS A 259 29.38 10.12 -20.87
N PHE A 260 28.35 10.62 -20.18
CA PHE A 260 28.10 10.34 -18.77
C PHE A 260 27.93 8.84 -18.50
N LEU A 261 27.11 8.16 -19.29
CA LEU A 261 26.88 6.71 -19.17
C LEU A 261 28.16 5.91 -19.41
N ALA A 262 28.99 6.29 -20.39
CA ALA A 262 30.28 5.66 -20.63
C ALA A 262 31.22 5.80 -19.41
N LEU A 263 31.35 7.02 -18.86
CA LEU A 263 32.16 7.27 -17.67
C LEU A 263 31.62 6.54 -16.43
N LEU A 264 30.30 6.41 -16.30
CA LEU A 264 29.68 5.65 -15.23
C LEU A 264 30.03 4.16 -15.34
N ARG A 265 29.94 3.57 -16.53
CA ARG A 265 30.34 2.17 -16.78
C ARG A 265 31.82 1.95 -16.46
N GLU A 266 32.70 2.86 -16.90
CA GLU A 266 34.13 2.80 -16.56
C GLU A 266 34.35 2.85 -15.04
N LYS A 267 33.66 3.75 -14.34
CA LYS A 267 33.75 3.89 -12.87
C LYS A 267 33.27 2.63 -12.16
N LEU A 268 32.14 2.06 -12.58
CA LEU A 268 31.61 0.81 -12.01
C LEU A 268 32.53 -0.37 -12.28
N ALA A 269 33.11 -0.46 -13.49
CA ALA A 269 34.10 -1.46 -13.83
C ALA A 269 35.34 -1.34 -12.93
N ARG A 270 35.91 -0.14 -12.77
CA ARG A 270 37.05 0.09 -11.86
C ARG A 270 36.73 -0.33 -10.42
N ARG A 271 35.53 -0.02 -9.92
CA ARG A 271 35.07 -0.46 -8.58
C ARG A 271 34.98 -1.97 -8.49
N ARG A 272 34.41 -2.63 -9.50
CA ARG A 272 34.30 -4.11 -9.54
C ARG A 272 35.69 -4.76 -9.56
N TYR A 273 36.59 -4.30 -10.42
CA TYR A 273 37.97 -4.81 -10.46
C TYR A 273 38.71 -4.59 -9.14
N ALA A 274 38.58 -3.41 -8.52
CA ALA A 274 39.18 -3.14 -7.22
C ALA A 274 38.61 -4.04 -6.10
N LYS A 275 37.30 -4.30 -6.12
CA LYS A 275 36.64 -5.25 -5.21
C LYS A 275 37.20 -6.66 -5.39
N LEU A 276 37.23 -7.17 -6.63
CA LEU A 276 37.79 -8.49 -6.95
C LEU A 276 39.25 -8.63 -6.53
N GLU A 277 40.07 -7.59 -6.76
CA GLU A 277 41.48 -7.60 -6.34
C GLU A 277 41.62 -7.59 -4.81
N ASN A 278 40.74 -6.88 -4.10
CA ASN A 278 40.71 -6.91 -2.63
C ASN A 278 40.26 -8.27 -2.10
N GLU A 279 39.25 -8.89 -2.72
CA GLU A 279 38.80 -10.24 -2.38
C GLU A 279 39.92 -11.27 -2.65
N LYS A 280 40.62 -11.18 -3.80
CA LYS A 280 41.81 -12.01 -4.08
C LYS A 280 42.89 -11.86 -2.99
N LYS A 281 43.14 -10.64 -2.52
CA LYS A 281 44.09 -10.38 -1.42
C LYS A 281 43.59 -10.94 -0.08
N GLU A 282 42.30 -10.90 0.17
CA GLU A 282 41.69 -11.47 1.38
C GLU A 282 41.80 -13.00 1.37
N VAL A 283 41.47 -13.64 0.25
CA VAL A 283 41.65 -15.09 0.04
C VAL A 283 43.12 -15.49 0.22
N ALA A 284 44.06 -14.77 -0.40
CA ALA A 284 45.49 -15.01 -0.21
C ALA A 284 45.90 -14.91 1.26
N ARG A 285 45.37 -13.92 1.99
CA ARG A 285 45.64 -13.73 3.43
C ARG A 285 45.07 -14.87 4.27
N ILE A 286 43.90 -15.41 3.92
CA ILE A 286 43.31 -16.57 4.61
C ILE A 286 44.26 -17.77 4.50
N PHE A 287 44.72 -18.12 3.29
CA PHE A 287 45.66 -19.21 3.11
C PHE A 287 47.06 -18.94 3.70
N ALA A 288 47.47 -17.68 3.78
CA ALA A 288 48.73 -17.32 4.41
C ALA A 288 48.68 -17.40 5.95
N ASN A 289 47.51 -17.16 6.55
CA ASN A 289 47.33 -17.14 8.01
C ASN A 289 46.82 -18.47 8.57
N PHE A 290 46.15 -19.29 7.76
CA PHE A 290 45.60 -20.59 8.16
C PHE A 290 46.12 -21.70 7.23
N LYS A 291 46.77 -22.72 7.82
CA LYS A 291 47.44 -23.82 7.10
C LYS A 291 46.44 -24.86 6.58
N GLU A 292 45.42 -25.15 7.36
CA GLU A 292 44.33 -26.08 7.02
C GLU A 292 43.06 -25.26 6.82
N VAL A 293 42.74 -24.97 5.56
CA VAL A 293 41.56 -24.23 5.15
C VAL A 293 40.81 -25.06 4.15
N ASP A 294 39.51 -25.23 4.38
CA ASP A 294 38.62 -25.84 3.41
C ASP A 294 38.44 -24.90 2.20
N VAL A 295 38.92 -25.36 1.04
CA VAL A 295 38.89 -24.59 -0.20
C VAL A 295 37.46 -24.37 -0.68
N GLU A 296 36.58 -25.35 -0.47
CA GLU A 296 35.19 -25.29 -0.88
C GLU A 296 34.43 -24.19 -0.12
N ALA A 297 34.61 -24.13 1.21
CA ALA A 297 34.03 -23.10 2.05
C ALA A 297 34.52 -21.68 1.69
N VAL A 298 35.79 -21.53 1.29
CA VAL A 298 36.33 -20.23 0.84
C VAL A 298 35.76 -19.83 -0.53
N GLN A 299 35.61 -20.78 -1.45
CA GLN A 299 35.01 -20.56 -2.77
C GLN A 299 33.53 -20.20 -2.66
N GLU A 300 32.79 -20.80 -1.73
CA GLU A 300 31.39 -20.43 -1.43
C GLU A 300 31.30 -18.98 -0.94
N LYS A 301 32.22 -18.57 -0.05
CA LYS A 301 32.27 -17.20 0.46
C LYS A 301 32.68 -16.17 -0.60
N PHE A 302 33.56 -16.54 -1.53
CA PHE A 302 34.08 -15.66 -2.59
C PHE A 302 33.84 -16.24 -4.00
N PRO A 303 32.59 -16.23 -4.48
CA PRO A 303 32.21 -16.96 -5.70
C PRO A 303 32.82 -16.39 -6.99
N GLU A 304 33.14 -15.10 -7.04
CA GLU A 304 33.74 -14.47 -8.24
C GLU A 304 35.26 -14.66 -8.35
N VAL A 305 35.93 -15.10 -7.28
CA VAL A 305 37.39 -15.28 -7.23
C VAL A 305 37.71 -16.74 -7.52
N ASP A 306 38.69 -16.99 -8.37
CA ASP A 306 39.30 -18.31 -8.53
C ASP A 306 40.21 -18.58 -7.31
N VAL A 307 39.68 -19.34 -6.33
CA VAL A 307 40.38 -19.60 -5.07
C VAL A 307 41.57 -20.53 -5.27
N GLU A 308 41.51 -21.46 -6.23
CA GLU A 308 42.64 -22.35 -6.51
C GLU A 308 43.82 -21.59 -7.11
N GLU A 309 43.56 -20.67 -8.05
CA GLU A 309 44.58 -19.78 -8.62
C GLU A 309 45.28 -18.99 -7.51
N VAL A 310 44.49 -18.40 -6.59
CA VAL A 310 45.04 -17.61 -5.48
C VAL A 310 45.81 -18.47 -4.49
N ARG A 311 45.34 -19.68 -4.18
CA ARG A 311 46.03 -20.64 -3.28
C ARG A 311 47.41 -21.02 -3.80
N LEU A 312 47.54 -21.20 -5.13
CA LEU A 312 48.81 -21.54 -5.76
C LEU A 312 49.77 -20.33 -5.86
N SER A 313 49.26 -19.11 -5.68
CA SER A 313 50.06 -17.89 -5.77
C SER A 313 51.04 -17.74 -4.59
N ASP A 314 52.18 -17.09 -4.84
CA ASP A 314 53.18 -16.83 -3.79
C ASP A 314 52.63 -15.98 -2.64
N LYS A 315 51.61 -15.15 -2.90
CA LYS A 315 50.97 -14.30 -1.87
C LYS A 315 50.18 -15.11 -0.85
N ALA A 316 49.76 -16.33 -1.21
CA ALA A 316 49.07 -17.26 -0.31
C ALA A 316 50.05 -18.14 0.49
N ARG A 317 51.35 -18.12 0.16
CA ARG A 317 52.37 -18.85 0.91
C ARG A 317 52.66 -18.09 2.21
N GLY A 318 52.05 -18.55 3.30
CA GLY A 318 52.35 -18.06 4.65
C GLY A 318 53.78 -18.36 5.07
N ASN A 319 54.32 -17.55 5.98
CA ASN A 319 55.60 -17.83 6.65
C ASN A 319 55.35 -18.81 7.79
N TRP A 320 55.22 -20.08 7.44
CA TRP A 320 55.01 -21.17 8.39
C TRP A 320 56.35 -21.58 9.01
N ALA A 321 56.46 -21.53 10.34
CA ALA A 321 57.56 -22.20 11.02
C ALA A 321 57.46 -23.72 10.76
N PRO A 322 58.60 -24.40 10.49
CA PRO A 322 58.62 -25.82 10.16
C PRO A 322 58.09 -26.72 11.28
#